data_AF-A0A3T0KZX8-F1
#
_entry.id   AF-A0A3T0KZX8-F1
#
_cell.length_a   1.000
_cell.length_b   1.000
_cell.length_c   1.000
_cell.angle_alpha   90.00
_cell.angle_beta   90.00
_cell.angle_gamma   90.00
#
_symmetry.space_group_name_H-M   'P 1'
#
loop_
_entity.id
_entity.type
_entity.pdbx_description
1 polymer ?
#
loop_
_entity_poly.entity_id
_entity_poly.type
_entity_poly.pdbx_seq_one_letter_code
_entity_poly.pdbx_strand_id
1 'polypeptide(L)'
;MKKGLLAVLFTAVLIFTGCSKKNSPETAAKEFISSFINGDTNAFKQYSTDSTKELFTLAMAMKCSQEEMNNDMPKCLKKIGENLKSVEVVGVKKNGKEALVTLKETLANGKVTNESIPVVETKDGWKVNIKK
;
A
#
# COMPACT_ATOMS: atom_id res chain seq x y z
N MET A 1 16.08 35.66 49.90
CA MET A 1 16.83 34.41 49.59
C MET A 1 15.88 33.26 49.90
N LYS A 2 15.41 32.36 49.03
CA LYS A 2 15.80 31.90 47.70
C LYS A 2 14.51 31.47 46.96
N LYS A 3 14.41 31.93 45.71
CA LYS A 3 13.99 31.17 44.50
C LYS A 3 12.65 30.43 44.54
N GLY A 4 11.62 31.08 43.97
CA GLY A 4 10.62 30.39 43.18
C GLY A 4 11.25 29.81 41.91
N LEU A 5 10.75 28.67 41.45
CA LEU A 5 11.09 28.09 40.15
C LEU A 5 9.79 27.84 39.39
N LEU A 6 9.50 28.73 38.44
CA LEU A 6 8.65 28.49 37.28
C LEU A 6 9.37 27.54 36.30
N ALA A 7 8.61 26.64 35.66
CA ALA A 7 8.69 26.17 34.26
C ALA A 7 8.08 24.75 34.20
N VAL A 8 6.92 24.44 33.59
CA VAL A 8 6.42 24.67 32.22
C VAL A 8 7.24 23.92 31.13
N LEU A 9 6.55 22.92 30.55
CA LEU A 9 6.60 22.43 29.16
C LEU A 9 7.77 21.55 28.66
N PHE A 10 7.33 20.34 28.23
CA PHE A 10 7.59 19.71 26.94
C PHE A 10 8.96 19.11 26.61
N THR A 11 8.87 18.14 25.68
CA THR A 11 9.91 17.45 24.88
C THR A 11 10.56 16.24 25.54
N ALA A 12 10.68 15.07 24.89
CA ALA A 12 10.75 14.83 23.45
C ALA A 12 10.41 13.37 23.09
N VAL A 13 9.60 13.26 22.03
CA VAL A 13 9.86 12.46 20.82
C VAL A 13 9.99 10.94 21.00
N LEU A 14 8.87 10.25 20.77
CA LEU A 14 8.87 8.89 20.24
C LEU A 14 9.50 8.94 18.84
N ILE A 15 10.80 8.64 18.77
CA ILE A 15 11.51 8.48 17.52
C ILE A 15 11.09 7.12 16.94
N PHE A 16 10.00 7.12 16.16
CA PHE A 16 9.79 6.05 15.19
C PHE A 16 10.81 6.25 14.07
N THR A 17 12.04 5.77 14.27
CA THR A 17 13.00 5.50 13.19
C THR A 17 12.58 4.24 12.45
N GLY A 18 11.33 4.20 11.98
CA GLY A 18 10.91 3.25 10.96
C GLY A 18 11.58 3.68 9.67
N CYS A 19 12.53 2.87 9.20
CA CYS A 19 13.27 3.07 7.95
C CYS A 19 12.34 3.67 6.88
N SER A 20 12.64 4.90 6.48
CA SER A 20 11.90 5.63 5.46
C SER A 20 12.10 4.95 4.11
N LYS A 21 11.46 3.78 3.88
CA LYS A 21 11.12 3.35 2.52
C LYS A 21 10.34 4.53 1.95
N LYS A 22 10.99 5.25 1.02
CA LYS A 22 10.59 6.56 0.50
C LYS A 22 9.07 6.61 0.33
N ASN A 23 8.40 7.35 1.22
CA ASN A 23 6.96 7.58 1.16
C ASN A 23 6.67 8.38 -0.12
N SER A 24 6.36 7.66 -1.18
CA SER A 24 6.21 8.19 -2.54
C SER A 24 5.04 7.47 -3.22
N PRO A 25 4.38 8.13 -4.20
CA PRO A 25 3.31 7.49 -4.95
C PRO A 25 3.78 6.19 -5.62
N GLU A 26 5.00 6.16 -6.14
CA GLU A 26 5.63 5.01 -6.79
C GLU A 26 5.78 3.82 -5.83
N THR A 27 6.31 4.07 -4.63
CA THR A 27 6.43 3.04 -3.59
C THR A 27 5.06 2.48 -3.23
N ALA A 28 4.06 3.35 -3.04
CA ALA A 28 2.72 2.93 -2.66
C ALA A 28 2.08 2.01 -3.69
N ALA A 29 2.11 2.40 -4.97
CA ALA A 29 1.56 1.57 -6.05
C ALA A 29 2.33 0.24 -6.20
N LYS A 30 3.67 0.30 -6.20
CA LYS A 30 4.50 -0.90 -6.40
C LYS A 30 4.35 -1.90 -5.26
N GLU A 31 4.43 -1.44 -4.01
CA GLU A 31 4.32 -2.33 -2.84
C GLU A 31 2.90 -2.87 -2.68
N PHE A 32 1.86 -2.07 -3.00
CA PHE A 32 0.49 -2.57 -3.04
C PHE A 32 0.32 -3.70 -4.06
N ILE A 33 0.78 -3.54 -5.31
CA ILE A 33 0.64 -4.63 -6.30
C ILE A 33 1.55 -5.83 -5.97
N SER A 34 2.77 -5.57 -5.49
CA SER A 34 3.69 -6.64 -5.06
C SER A 34 3.14 -7.44 -3.88
N SER A 35 2.24 -6.88 -3.08
CA SER A 35 1.58 -7.60 -1.98
C SER A 35 0.78 -8.80 -2.45
N PHE A 36 0.16 -8.73 -3.63
CA PHE A 36 -0.57 -9.85 -4.22
C PHE A 36 0.38 -10.94 -4.71
N ILE A 37 1.51 -10.57 -5.29
CA ILE A 37 2.54 -11.54 -5.74
C ILE A 37 3.14 -12.28 -4.53
N ASN A 38 3.45 -11.54 -3.47
CA ASN A 38 4.21 -12.07 -2.33
C ASN A 38 3.32 -12.61 -1.20
N GLY A 39 2.01 -12.32 -1.21
CA GLY A 39 1.12 -12.58 -0.08
C GLY A 39 1.37 -11.64 1.12
N ASP A 40 1.92 -10.45 0.89
CA ASP A 40 2.29 -9.52 1.96
C ASP A 40 1.07 -8.74 2.47
N THR A 41 0.44 -9.28 3.50
CA THR A 41 -0.75 -8.67 4.11
C THR A 41 -0.45 -7.30 4.75
N ASN A 42 0.78 -7.05 5.19
CA ASN A 42 1.15 -5.77 5.80
C ASN A 42 1.27 -4.68 4.73
N ALA A 43 1.96 -4.97 3.62
CA ALA A 43 2.04 -4.06 2.49
C ALA A 43 0.67 -3.77 1.89
N PHE A 44 -0.17 -4.80 1.71
CA PHE A 44 -1.55 -4.64 1.27
C PHE A 44 -2.30 -3.63 2.15
N LYS A 45 -2.27 -3.80 3.48
CA LYS A 45 -2.97 -2.91 4.44
C LYS A 45 -2.37 -1.52 4.51
N GLN A 46 -1.04 -1.40 4.47
CA GLN A 46 -0.32 -0.14 4.60
C GLN A 46 -0.57 0.78 3.40
N TYR A 47 -0.51 0.22 2.19
CA TYR A 47 -0.54 0.99 0.96
C TYR A 47 -1.92 1.06 0.29
N SER A 48 -3.00 0.79 1.02
CA SER A 48 -4.38 0.89 0.51
C SER A 48 -5.24 1.80 1.39
N THR A 49 -6.10 2.59 0.75
CA THR A 49 -7.23 3.23 1.42
C THR A 49 -8.25 2.18 1.85
N ASP A 50 -9.12 2.52 2.80
CA ASP A 50 -10.14 1.58 3.29
C ASP A 50 -11.13 1.19 2.17
N SER A 51 -11.49 2.11 1.27
CA SER A 51 -12.29 1.80 0.08
C SER A 51 -11.60 0.78 -0.83
N THR A 52 -10.29 0.90 -1.01
CA THR A 52 -9.50 -0.07 -1.79
C THR A 52 -9.47 -1.42 -1.08
N LYS A 53 -9.30 -1.45 0.24
CA LYS A 53 -9.33 -2.70 1.02
C LYS A 53 -10.67 -3.41 0.89
N GLU A 54 -11.78 -2.68 1.01
CA GLU A 54 -13.13 -3.25 0.86
C GLU A 54 -13.32 -3.86 -0.53
N LEU A 55 -12.92 -3.15 -1.58
CA LEU A 55 -13.00 -3.63 -2.96
C LEU A 55 -12.21 -4.94 -3.15
N PHE A 56 -10.96 -4.98 -2.67
CA PHE A 56 -10.13 -6.17 -2.81
C PHE A 56 -10.54 -7.30 -1.86
N THR A 57 -11.14 -6.99 -0.71
CA THR A 57 -11.75 -7.99 0.17
C THR A 57 -12.91 -8.69 -0.53
N LEU A 58 -13.75 -7.94 -1.23
CA LEU A 58 -14.79 -8.52 -2.08
C LEU A 58 -14.20 -9.37 -3.21
N ALA A 59 -13.14 -8.92 -3.88
CA ALA A 59 -12.47 -9.70 -4.91
C ALA A 59 -11.86 -11.00 -4.34
N MET A 60 -11.27 -10.95 -3.15
CA MET A 60 -10.77 -12.13 -2.44
C MET A 60 -11.89 -13.10 -2.10
N ALA A 61 -13.06 -12.62 -1.65
CA ALA A 61 -14.22 -13.46 -1.36
C ALA A 61 -14.75 -14.22 -2.59
N MET A 62 -14.45 -13.77 -3.81
CA MET A 62 -14.79 -14.50 -5.04
C MET A 62 -13.81 -15.64 -5.37
N LYS A 63 -12.59 -15.63 -4.80
CA LYS A 63 -11.53 -16.63 -5.08
C LYS A 63 -11.13 -17.47 -3.86
N CYS A 64 -11.58 -17.09 -2.67
CA CYS A 64 -11.26 -17.75 -1.41
C CYS A 64 -12.52 -18.15 -0.65
N SER A 65 -12.41 -19.23 0.12
CA SER A 65 -13.40 -19.52 1.15
C SER A 65 -13.32 -18.50 2.29
N GLN A 66 -14.40 -18.36 3.06
CA GLN A 66 -14.42 -17.53 4.25
C GLN A 66 -13.35 -17.96 5.28
N GLU A 67 -13.10 -19.27 5.39
CA GLU A 67 -12.07 -19.82 6.27
C GLU A 67 -10.66 -19.37 5.83
N GLU A 68 -10.37 -19.45 4.52
CA GLU A 68 -9.08 -18.98 3.98
C GLU A 68 -8.90 -17.48 4.21
N MET A 69 -9.94 -16.66 4.06
CA MET A 69 -9.83 -15.23 4.34
C MET A 69 -9.55 -14.92 5.81
N ASN A 70 -10.12 -15.70 6.73
CA ASN A 70 -9.95 -15.49 8.17
C ASN A 70 -8.60 -15.99 8.68
N ASN A 71 -8.08 -17.08 8.09
CA ASN A 71 -6.92 -17.80 8.62
C ASN A 71 -5.66 -17.68 7.74
N ASP A 72 -5.81 -17.38 6.45
CA ASP A 72 -4.72 -17.39 5.45
C ASP A 72 -4.91 -16.32 4.36
N MET A 73 -5.05 -15.07 4.81
CA MET A 73 -5.06 -13.89 3.93
C MET A 73 -3.88 -13.85 2.92
N PRO A 74 -2.63 -14.23 3.29
CA PRO A 74 -1.52 -14.30 2.33
C PRO A 74 -1.83 -15.19 1.11
N LYS A 75 -2.46 -16.35 1.32
CA LYS A 75 -2.89 -17.23 0.22
C LYS A 75 -3.95 -16.56 -0.66
N CYS A 76 -4.89 -15.83 -0.08
CA CYS A 76 -5.90 -15.12 -0.84
C CYS A 76 -5.33 -13.99 -1.70
N LEU A 77 -4.38 -13.23 -1.17
CA LEU A 77 -3.64 -12.24 -1.94
C LEU A 77 -2.92 -12.88 -3.13
N LYS A 78 -2.28 -14.04 -2.93
CA LYS A 78 -1.61 -14.80 -4.00
C LYS A 78 -2.57 -15.33 -5.06
N LYS A 79 -3.79 -15.73 -4.70
CA LYS A 79 -4.83 -16.12 -5.69
C LYS A 79 -5.27 -14.95 -6.55
N ILE A 80 -5.31 -13.74 -6.00
CA ILE A 80 -5.61 -12.52 -6.79
C ILE A 80 -4.45 -12.20 -7.72
N GLY A 81 -3.21 -12.30 -7.22
CA GLY A 81 -1.98 -12.05 -7.97
C GLY A 81 -1.46 -13.21 -8.80
N GLU A 82 -2.21 -14.31 -8.96
CA GLU A 82 -1.69 -15.58 -9.49
C GLU A 82 -1.12 -15.48 -10.91
N ASN A 83 -1.64 -14.53 -11.69
CA ASN A 83 -1.19 -14.27 -13.06
C ASN A 83 -0.06 -13.24 -13.15
N LEU A 84 0.31 -12.58 -12.06
CA LEU A 84 1.35 -11.56 -12.00
C LEU A 84 2.70 -12.18 -11.61
N LYS A 85 3.72 -11.98 -12.45
CA LYS A 85 5.09 -12.43 -12.20
C LYS A 85 5.94 -11.34 -11.56
N SER A 86 5.85 -10.11 -12.05
CA SER A 86 6.61 -8.97 -11.53
C SER A 86 5.97 -7.64 -11.90
N VAL A 87 6.33 -6.61 -11.14
CA VAL A 87 5.92 -5.23 -11.41
C VAL A 87 7.08 -4.24 -11.31
N GLU A 88 7.08 -3.28 -12.22
CA GLU A 88 8.06 -2.20 -12.31
C GLU A 88 7.33 -0.86 -12.47
N VAL A 89 7.83 0.19 -11.83
CA VAL A 89 7.30 1.54 -12.04
C VAL A 89 7.94 2.12 -13.30
N VAL A 90 7.13 2.54 -14.26
CA VAL A 90 7.59 3.11 -15.54
C VAL A 90 7.14 4.56 -15.76
N GLY A 91 6.28 5.09 -14.89
CA GLY A 91 5.88 6.49 -14.94
C GLY A 91 5.09 6.95 -13.74
N VAL A 92 5.10 8.26 -13.51
CA VAL A 92 4.28 8.92 -12.49
C VAL A 92 3.75 10.24 -13.04
N LYS A 93 2.45 10.48 -12.86
CA LYS A 93 1.81 11.78 -13.12
C LYS A 93 1.22 12.28 -11.81
N LYS A 94 1.85 13.28 -11.19
CA LYS A 94 1.42 13.84 -9.91
C LYS A 94 0.61 15.13 -10.11
N ASN A 95 -0.50 15.25 -9.40
CA ASN A 95 -1.33 16.45 -9.33
C ASN A 95 -1.69 16.74 -7.86
N GLY A 96 -0.90 17.58 -7.20
CA GLY A 96 -1.07 17.89 -5.78
C GLY A 96 -0.97 16.63 -4.90
N LYS A 97 -2.07 16.33 -4.18
CA LYS A 97 -2.19 15.17 -3.29
C LYS A 97 -2.61 13.88 -4.00
N GLU A 98 -2.76 13.91 -5.31
CA GLU A 98 -3.12 12.75 -6.11
C GLU A 98 -1.99 12.44 -7.09
N ALA A 99 -1.82 11.17 -7.44
CA ALA A 99 -0.96 10.77 -8.53
C ALA A 99 -1.52 9.54 -9.25
N LEU A 100 -1.12 9.40 -10.50
CA LEU A 100 -1.34 8.21 -11.29
C LEU A 100 0.03 7.58 -11.57
N VAL A 101 0.25 6.38 -11.05
CA VAL A 101 1.51 5.64 -11.22
C VAL A 101 1.30 4.57 -12.28
N THR A 102 2.09 4.61 -13.36
CA THR A 102 2.07 3.57 -14.37
C THR A 102 3.03 2.46 -13.99
N LEU A 103 2.49 1.26 -13.81
CA LEU A 103 3.22 0.03 -13.58
C LEU A 103 3.29 -0.78 -14.87
N LYS A 104 4.48 -1.26 -15.19
CA LYS A 104 4.69 -2.33 -16.17
C LYS A 104 4.55 -3.65 -15.43
N GLU A 105 3.54 -4.43 -15.80
CA GLU A 105 3.27 -5.74 -15.25
C GLU A 105 3.79 -6.80 -16.22
N THR A 106 4.56 -7.75 -15.70
CA THR A 106 4.89 -8.97 -16.46
C THR A 106 4.02 -10.09 -15.93
N LEU A 107 3.22 -10.69 -16.81
CA LEU A 107 2.34 -11.80 -16.48
C LEU A 107 3.11 -13.13 -16.50
N ALA A 108 2.55 -14.15 -15.84
CA ALA A 108 3.13 -15.49 -15.79
C ALA A 108 3.35 -16.11 -17.19
N ASN A 109 2.50 -15.77 -18.16
CA ASN A 109 2.63 -16.20 -19.56
C ASN A 109 3.64 -15.36 -20.39
N GLY A 110 4.37 -14.44 -19.77
CA GLY A 110 5.35 -13.58 -20.43
C GLY A 110 4.77 -12.35 -21.13
N LYS A 111 3.45 -12.19 -21.18
CA LYS A 111 2.81 -10.96 -21.69
C LYS A 111 3.15 -9.79 -20.76
N VAL A 112 3.38 -8.63 -21.37
CA VAL A 112 3.59 -7.37 -20.64
C VAL A 112 2.39 -6.47 -20.85
N THR A 113 1.91 -5.86 -19.77
CA THR A 113 0.85 -4.84 -19.76
C THR A 113 1.31 -3.61 -18.99
N ASN A 114 0.71 -2.46 -19.28
CA ASN A 114 0.92 -1.24 -18.52
C ASN A 114 -0.39 -0.85 -17.85
N GLU A 115 -0.40 -0.79 -16.52
CA GLU A 115 -1.56 -0.44 -15.73
C GLU A 115 -1.31 0.86 -14.96
N SER A 116 -2.32 1.73 -14.91
CA SER A 116 -2.22 3.00 -14.22
C SER A 116 -2.97 2.96 -12.89
N ILE A 117 -2.22 3.02 -11.79
CA ILE A 117 -2.73 2.86 -10.44
C ILE A 117 -2.92 4.24 -9.79
N PRO A 118 -4.15 4.61 -9.40
CA PRO A 118 -4.40 5.86 -8.69
C PRO A 118 -3.93 5.77 -7.24
N VAL A 119 -3.18 6.78 -6.80
CA VAL A 119 -2.71 6.92 -5.41
C VAL A 119 -3.02 8.31 -4.88
N VAL A 120 -3.24 8.39 -3.57
CA VAL A 120 -3.53 9.62 -2.84
C VAL A 120 -2.61 9.78 -1.64
N GLU A 121 -2.18 11.01 -1.38
CA GLU A 121 -1.42 11.37 -0.20
C GLU A 121 -2.38 11.51 0.99
N THR A 122 -2.16 10.67 2.01
CA THR A 122 -2.88 10.70 3.29
C THR A 122 -1.96 11.17 4.41
N LYS A 123 -2.52 11.39 5.60
CA LYS A 123 -1.71 11.66 6.81
C LYS A 123 -0.71 10.54 7.14
N ASP A 124 -1.00 9.30 6.71
CA ASP A 124 -0.13 8.13 6.95
C ASP A 124 0.77 7.81 5.73
N GLY A 125 0.81 8.71 4.74
CA GLY A 125 1.58 8.56 3.51
C GLY A 125 0.73 8.26 2.26
N TRP A 126 1.41 7.94 1.16
CA TRP A 126 0.77 7.63 -0.12
C TRP A 126 0.10 6.27 -0.07
N LYS A 127 -1.15 6.18 -0.52
CA LYS A 127 -1.94 4.94 -0.57
C LYS A 127 -2.68 4.80 -1.89
N VAL A 128 -2.82 3.58 -2.39
CA VAL A 128 -3.68 3.26 -3.53
C VAL A 128 -5.12 3.58 -3.17
N ASN A 129 -5.78 4.32 -4.07
CA ASN A 129 -7.13 4.82 -3.89
C ASN A 129 -7.98 4.51 -5.13
N ILE A 130 -8.44 3.26 -5.21
CA ILE A 130 -9.37 2.82 -6.24
C ILE A 130 -10.78 3.05 -5.70
N LYS A 131 -11.51 3.97 -6.33
CA LYS A 131 -12.91 4.25 -6.03
C LYS A 131 -13.80 3.41 -6.94
N LYS A 132 -14.95 2.99 -6.42
CA LYS A 132 -16.02 2.34 -7.17
C LYS A 132 -16.77 3.35 -8.03
#